data_AF-A0A9D8Q1Q5-F1
#
_entry.id   AF-A0A9D8Q1Q5-F1
#
_cell.length_a   1.000
_cell.length_b   1.000
_cell.length_c   1.000
_cell.angle_alpha   90.00
_cell.angle_beta   90.00
_cell.angle_gamma   90.00
#
_symmetry.space_group_name_H-M   'P 1'
#
loop_
_entity.id
_entity.type
_entity.pdbx_description
1 polymer ?
#
loop_
_entity_poly.entity_id
_entity_poly.type
_entity_poly.pdbx_seq_one_letter_code
_entity_poly.pdbx_strand_id
1 'polypeptide(L)' 'MREPPAIGAVRLRHWRADDLESLLRHADDAAVSRGLGTRFPYPYTRADGEAFLSGLVLDLSGPVFALEIDGEA' A
#
# COMPACT_ATOMS: atom_id res chain seq x y z
N MET A 1 4.87 -33.82 -4.80
CA MET A 1 3.94 -32.69 -4.99
C MET A 1 4.08 -31.81 -3.77
N ARG A 2 4.68 -30.62 -3.88
CA ARG A 2 4.75 -29.69 -2.75
C ARG A 2 3.34 -29.17 -2.51
N GLU A 3 2.90 -29.17 -1.26
CA GLU A 3 1.62 -28.55 -0.91
C GLU A 3 1.65 -27.10 -1.38
N PRO A 4 0.59 -26.60 -2.04
CA PRO A 4 0.51 -25.19 -2.36
C PRO A 4 0.59 -24.41 -1.04
N PRO A 5 1.35 -23.31 -0.99
CA PRO A 5 1.38 -22.48 0.21
C PRO A 5 -0.06 -22.11 0.57
N ALA A 6 -0.42 -22.28 1.84
CA ALA A 6 -1.68 -21.76 2.33
C ALA A 6 -1.71 -20.27 2.02
N ILE A 7 -2.63 -19.85 1.15
CA ILE A 7 -2.87 -18.42 0.96
C ILE A 7 -3.48 -17.93 2.28
N GLY A 8 -2.80 -16.97 2.91
CA GLY A 8 -3.32 -16.26 4.07
C GLY A 8 -4.73 -15.71 3.79
N ALA A 9 -5.44 -15.29 4.84
CA ALA A 9 -6.74 -14.66 4.62
C ALA A 9 -6.53 -13.35 3.82
N VAL A 10 -7.04 -13.30 2.58
CA VAL A 10 -6.95 -12.11 1.71
C VAL A 10 -8.26 -11.34 1.74
N ARG A 11 -8.19 -10.01 1.94
CA ARG A 11 -9.37 -9.15 1.94
C ARG A 11 -9.07 -7.82 1.25
N LEU A 12 -10.06 -7.29 0.54
CA LEU A 12 -10.05 -5.89 0.13
C LEU A 12 -10.71 -5.05 1.22
N ARG A 13 -10.02 -3.99 1.65
CA ARG A 13 -10.56 -3.04 2.62
C ARG A 13 -10.06 -1.62 2.35
N HIS A 14 -10.71 -0.63 2.96
CA HIS A 14 -10.17 0.73 2.94
C HIS A 14 -8.79 0.78 3.64
N TRP A 15 -7.96 1.68 3.15
CA TRP A 15 -6.70 2.07 3.79
C TRP A 15 -6.96 2.64 5.19
N ARG A 16 -6.02 2.41 6.10
CA ARG A 16 -6.02 2.87 7.48
C ARG A 16 -4.70 3.56 7.78
N ALA A 17 -4.70 4.47 8.76
CA ALA A 17 -3.48 5.16 9.18
C ALA A 17 -2.37 4.17 9.64
N ASP A 18 -2.76 3.07 10.30
CA ASP A 18 -1.84 2.05 10.79
C ASP A 18 -1.18 1.22 9.68
N ASP A 19 -1.61 1.38 8.42
CA ASP A 19 -0.98 0.73 7.26
C ASP A 19 0.35 1.36 6.87
N LEU A 20 0.74 2.49 7.49
CA LEU A 20 1.90 3.28 7.11
C LEU A 20 3.19 2.45 7.03
N GLU A 21 3.47 1.59 8.01
CA GLU A 21 4.70 0.79 8.01
C GLU A 21 4.74 -0.21 6.85
N SER A 22 3.61 -0.85 6.54
CA SER A 22 3.52 -1.79 5.42
C SER A 22 3.62 -1.04 4.08
N LEU A 23 2.92 0.09 3.99
CA LEU A 23 2.97 0.97 2.82
C LEU A 23 4.42 1.39 2.53
N LEU A 24 5.16 1.86 3.52
CA LEU A 24 6.56 2.28 3.34
C LEU A 24 7.47 1.13 2.90
N ARG A 25 7.27 -0.06 3.46
CA ARG A 25 8.03 -1.26 3.10
C ARG A 25 7.88 -1.62 1.63
N HIS A 26 6.70 -1.38 1.05
CA HIS A 26 6.38 -1.79 -0.32
C HIS A 26 6.43 -0.66 -1.35
N ALA A 27 6.20 0.60 -0.93
CA ALA A 27 6.13 1.76 -1.81
C ALA A 27 7.49 2.40 -2.11
N ASP A 28 8.50 2.22 -1.25
CA ASP A 28 9.88 2.68 -1.49
C ASP A 28 10.62 1.79 -2.49
N ASP A 29 10.04 1.64 -3.68
CA ASP A 29 10.55 0.82 -4.78
C ASP A 29 10.51 1.63 -6.09
N ALA A 30 11.65 1.73 -6.77
CA ALA A 30 11.79 2.46 -8.03
C ALA A 30 10.87 1.90 -9.15
N ALA A 31 10.52 0.61 -9.11
CA ALA A 31 9.56 0.00 -10.02
C ALA A 31 8.12 0.48 -9.77
N VAL A 32 7.74 0.67 -8.50
CA VAL A 32 6.45 1.27 -8.13
C VAL A 32 6.39 2.71 -8.64
N SER A 33 7.44 3.50 -8.38
CA SER A 33 7.51 4.89 -8.84
C SER A 33 7.43 5.02 -10.36
N ARG A 34 8.12 4.14 -11.09
CA ARG A 34 8.05 4.09 -12.57
C ARG A 34 6.62 3.82 -13.07
N GLY A 35 5.82 3.04 -12.33
CA GLY A 35 4.44 2.71 -12.71
C GLY A 35 3.41 3.77 -12.31
N LEU A 36 3.60 4.42 -11.16
CA LEU A 36 2.60 5.31 -10.56
C LEU A 36 2.94 6.80 -10.65
N GLY A 37 4.17 7.12 -11.04
CA GLY A 37 4.67 8.47 -11.28
C GLY A 37 4.72 9.31 -10.01
N THR A 38 4.35 10.58 -10.11
CA THR A 38 4.51 11.57 -9.04
C THR A 38 3.68 11.31 -7.78
N ARG A 39 2.69 10.40 -7.84
CA ARG A 39 1.92 9.97 -6.65
C ARG A 39 2.75 9.09 -5.71
N PHE A 40 3.76 8.41 -6.25
CA PHE A 40 4.70 7.55 -5.53
C PHE A 40 6.12 7.90 -5.98
N PRO A 41 6.68 9.03 -5.51
CA PRO A 41 8.06 9.40 -5.84
C PRO A 41 9.05 8.37 -5.30
N TYR A 42 10.25 8.33 -5.88
CA TYR A 42 11.36 7.53 -5.37
C TYR A 42 12.54 8.44 -4.99
N PRO A 43 13.13 8.30 -3.79
CA PRO A 43 12.69 7.41 -2.71
C PRO A 43 11.33 7.83 -2.13
N TYR A 44 10.55 6.86 -1.66
CA TYR A 44 9.25 7.09 -1.05
C TYR A 44 9.41 7.26 0.46
N THR A 45 9.03 8.42 0.98
CA THR A 45 9.30 8.80 2.37
C THR A 45 8.08 8.58 3.28
N ARG A 46 8.32 8.58 4.59
CA ARG A 46 7.23 8.58 5.58
C ARG A 46 6.22 9.70 5.34
N ALA A 47 6.69 10.90 5.00
CA ALA A 47 5.82 12.04 4.71
C ALA A 47 4.93 11.79 3.48
N ASP A 48 5.45 11.12 2.45
CA ASP A 48 4.68 10.74 1.27
C ASP A 48 3.57 9.72 1.63
N GLY A 49 3.92 8.73 2.48
CA GLY A 49 2.95 7.75 2.98
C GLY A 49 1.84 8.37 3.83
N GLU A 50 2.19 9.29 4.72
CA GLU A 50 1.22 10.05 5.53
C GLU A 50 0.32 10.94 4.64
N ALA A 51 0.89 11.58 3.61
CA ALA A 51 0.13 12.35 2.63
C ALA A 51 -0.84 11.46 1.83
N PHE A 52 -0.41 10.25 1.47
CA PHE A 52 -1.28 9.27 0.81
C PHE A 52 -2.43 8.83 1.72
N LEU A 53 -2.13 8.37 2.95
CA LEU A 53 -3.12 7.85 3.89
C LEU A 53 -4.07 8.92 4.45
N SER A 54 -3.69 10.20 4.41
CA SER A 54 -4.58 11.33 4.72
C SER A 54 -5.51 11.73 3.57
N GLY A 55 -5.33 11.12 2.39
CA GLY A 55 -6.11 11.42 1.20
C GLY A 55 -5.66 12.68 0.43
N LEU A 56 -4.50 13.25 0.77
CA LEU A 56 -3.93 14.40 0.04
C LEU A 56 -3.46 14.00 -1.37
N VAL A 57 -3.07 12.74 -1.56
CA VAL A 57 -2.60 12.22 -2.85
C VAL A 57 -3.76 11.68 -3.70
N LEU A 58 -4.73 11.00 -3.08
CA LEU A 58 -5.91 10.43 -3.70
C LEU A 58 -7.11 10.48 -2.75
N ASP A 59 -8.32 10.64 -3.27
CA ASP A 59 -9.53 10.52 -2.46
C ASP A 59 -9.77 9.06 -2.04
N LEU A 60 -9.44 8.76 -0.77
CA LEU A 60 -9.60 7.43 -0.17
C LEU A 60 -11.06 7.09 0.23
N SER A 61 -11.99 8.04 0.09
CA SER A 61 -13.43 7.75 0.21
C SER A 61 -13.97 7.06 -1.05
N GLY A 62 -13.26 7.17 -2.18
CA GLY A 62 -13.52 6.43 -3.41
C GLY A 62 -13.06 4.97 -3.36
N PRO A 63 -13.09 4.26 -4.50
CA PRO A 63 -12.72 2.84 -4.58
C PRO A 63 -11.19 2.63 -4.62
N VAL A 64 -10.48 3.14 -3.60
CA VAL A 64 -9.04 2.94 -3.39
C VAL A 64 -8.85 2.07 -2.16
N PHE A 65 -8.49 0.81 -2.38
CA PHE A 65 -8.45 -0.22 -1.34
C PHE A 65 -7.02 -0.74 -1.13
N ALA A 66 -6.75 -1.17 0.10
CA ALA A 66 -5.64 -2.04 0.45
C ALA A 66 -6.02 -3.51 0.23
N LEU A 67 -5.03 -4.31 -0.16
CA LEU A 67 -5.14 -5.76 -0.17
C LEU A 67 -4.51 -6.30 1.12
N GLU A 68 -5.34 -6.62 2.09
CA GLU A 68 -4.87 -7.18 3.36
C GLU A 68 -4.49 -8.65 3.19
N ILE A 69 -3.27 -9.02 3.59
CA ILE A 69 -2.76 -10.40 3.70
C ILE A 69 -2.29 -10.59 5.14
N ASP A 70 -2.91 -11.53 5.85
CA ASP A 70 -2.55 -11.88 7.23
C ASP A 70 -2.51 -10.69 8.22
N GLY A 71 -3.32 -9.65 7.95
CA GLY A 71 -3.47 -8.45 8.78
C GLY A 71 -2.65 -7.24 8.33
N GLU A 72 -1.75 -7.39 7.35
CA GLU A 72 -0.95 -6.31 6.78
C GLU A 72 -1.46 -5.92 5.38
N ALA A 73 -1.40 -4.63 5.06
CA ALA A 73 -1.76 -4.08 3.75
C ALA A 73 -0.64 -4.27 2.71
#